data_AF-A0A9W4A052-F1
#
_entry.id   AF-A0A9W4A052-F1
#
_cell.length_a   1.000
_cell.length_b   1.000
_cell.length_c   1.000
_cell.angle_alpha   90.00
_cell.angle_beta   90.00
_cell.angle_gamma   90.00
#
_symmetry.space_group_name_H-M   'P 1'
#
loop_
_entity.id
_entity.type
_entity.pdbx_description
1 polymer ?
#
loop_
_entity_poly.entity_id
_entity_poly.type
_entity_poly.pdbx_seq_one_letter_code
_entity_poly.pdbx_strand_id
1 'polypeptide(L)' 'MKLKDYLVCAYKDDIKSAYLLVEFLVYEKGVLHLDDDISKLEFYFQERFRNKMNAYLKDYEKARARNQFRVG' A
#
# COMPACT_ATOMS: atom_id res chain seq x y z
N MET A 1 12.76 -6.27 -8.00
CA MET A 1 12.65 -6.60 -6.54
C MET A 1 11.22 -6.99 -6.28
N LYS A 2 10.94 -7.98 -5.43
CA LYS A 2 9.54 -8.38 -5.17
C LYS A 2 8.84 -7.41 -4.23
N LEU A 3 7.51 -7.30 -4.34
CA LEU A 3 6.72 -6.44 -3.47
C LEU A 3 6.85 -6.80 -1.98
N LYS A 4 7.04 -8.08 -1.63
CA LYS A 4 7.35 -8.49 -0.25
C LYS A 4 8.64 -7.86 0.29
N ASP A 5 9.70 -7.87 -0.52
CA ASP A 5 11.00 -7.33 -0.11
C ASP A 5 10.91 -5.80 0.02
N TYR A 6 10.22 -5.17 -0.93
CA TYR A 6 9.95 -3.73 -0.89
C TYR A 6 9.12 -3.33 0.34
N LEU A 7 8.09 -4.10 0.67
CA LEU A 7 7.24 -3.85 1.83
C LEU A 7 8.04 -3.95 3.14
N VAL A 8 8.93 -4.94 3.25
CA VAL A 8 9.84 -5.07 4.40
C VAL A 8 10.75 -3.84 4.51
N CYS A 9 11.35 -3.39 3.41
CA CYS A 9 12.15 -2.16 3.40
C CYS A 9 11.32 -0.93 3.80
N ALA A 10 10.10 -0.79 3.26
CA ALA A 10 9.22 0.33 3.58
C ALA A 10 8.85 0.40 5.07
N TYR A 11 8.63 -0.74 5.74
CA TYR A 11 8.44 -0.74 7.20
C TYR A 11 9.73 -0.43 7.95
N LYS A 12 10.86 -1.01 7.53
CA LYS A 12 12.15 -0.80 8.18
C LYS A 12 12.56 0.68 8.16
N ASP A 13 12.28 1.36 7.05
CA ASP A 13 12.64 2.76 6.83
C ASP A 13 11.50 3.73 7.21
N ASP A 14 10.40 3.24 7.81
CA ASP A 14 9.19 3.99 8.19
C ASP A 14 8.59 4.84 7.05
N ILE A 15 8.64 4.33 5.83
CA ILE A 15 8.06 4.99 4.65
C ILE A 15 6.58 4.67 4.58
N LYS A 16 5.79 5.43 5.35
CA LYS A 16 4.35 5.22 5.52
C LYS A 16 3.53 5.16 4.25
N SER A 17 3.78 6.08 3.33
CA SER A 17 3.10 6.10 2.03
C SER A 17 3.36 4.83 1.23
N ALA A 18 4.57 4.27 1.32
CA ALA A 18 4.97 3.07 0.59
C ALA A 18 4.29 1.82 1.16
N TYR A 19 4.34 1.57 2.47
CA TYR A 19 3.67 0.40 3.03
C TYR A 19 2.14 0.49 2.87
N LEU A 20 1.53 1.67 3.02
CA LEU A 20 0.09 1.84 2.82
C LEU A 20 -0.33 1.53 1.39
N LEU A 21 0.44 1.99 0.40
CA LEU A 21 0.15 1.72 -1.00
C LEU A 21 0.22 0.23 -1.30
N VAL A 22 1.27 -0.45 -0.87
CA VAL A 22 1.45 -1.89 -1.14
C VAL A 22 0.38 -2.71 -0.42
N GLU A 23 0.14 -2.45 0.87
CA GLU A 23 -0.92 -3.13 1.62
C GLU A 23 -2.29 -2.94 0.98
N PHE A 24 -2.61 -1.72 0.55
CA PHE A 24 -3.88 -1.42 -0.10
C PHE A 24 -4.05 -2.19 -1.42
N LEU A 25 -3.01 -2.21 -2.26
CA LEU A 25 -3.09 -2.89 -3.56
C LEU A 25 -3.12 -4.42 -3.43
N VAL A 26 -2.40 -4.97 -2.44
CA VAL A 26 -2.28 -6.42 -2.23
C VAL A 26 -3.43 -6.98 -1.40
N TYR A 27 -3.71 -6.40 -0.23
CA TYR A 27 -4.65 -6.98 0.73
C TYR A 27 -6.07 -6.43 0.59
N GLU A 28 -6.23 -5.12 0.42
CA GLU A 28 -7.56 -4.51 0.31
C GLU A 28 -8.16 -4.66 -1.10
N LYS A 29 -7.34 -4.48 -2.14
CA LYS A 29 -7.79 -4.55 -3.53
C LYS A 29 -7.54 -5.89 -4.20
N GLY A 30 -6.55 -6.67 -3.75
CA GLY A 30 -6.20 -7.95 -4.38
C GLY A 30 -5.75 -7.83 -5.84
N VAL A 31 -5.29 -6.65 -6.27
CA VAL A 31 -4.91 -6.39 -7.67
C VAL A 31 -3.43 -6.69 -7.94
N LEU A 32 -2.62 -6.78 -6.88
CA LEU A 32 -1.21 -7.18 -6.92
C LEU A 32 -0.96 -8.32 -5.92
N HIS A 33 0.10 -9.07 -6.13
CA HIS A 33 0.57 -10.13 -5.23
C HIS A 33 1.94 -9.81 -4.65
N LEU A 34 2.26 -10.31 -3.46
CA LEU A 34 3.56 -10.09 -2.81
C LEU A 34 4.77 -10.56 -3.63
N ASP A 35 4.58 -11.55 -4.50
CA ASP A 35 5.61 -12.06 -5.42
C ASP A 35 5.65 -11.35 -6.77
N ASP A 36 4.81 -10.32 -6.97
CA ASP A 36 4.93 -9.44 -8.11
C ASP A 36 6.21 -8.60 -8.04
N ASP A 37 6.72 -8.22 -9.20
CA ASP A 37 7.83 -7.27 -9.27
C ASP A 37 7.36 -5.84 -8.97
N ILE A 38 8.22 -5.07 -8.30
CA ILE A 38 7.97 -3.68 -7.91
C ILE A 38 7.60 -2.76 -9.07
N SER A 39 8.06 -3.06 -10.30
CA SER A 39 7.69 -2.30 -11.51
C SER A 39 6.18 -2.21 -11.73
N LYS A 40 5.38 -3.14 -11.20
CA LYS A 40 3.92 -3.05 -11.26
C LYS A 40 3.35 -1.82 -10.54
N LEU A 41 4.08 -1.22 -9.59
CA LEU A 41 3.67 0.02 -8.91
C LEU A 41 3.68 1.24 -9.85
N GLU A 42 4.48 1.23 -10.92
CA GLU A 42 4.59 2.34 -11.87
C GLU A 42 3.24 2.71 -12.50
N PHE A 43 2.39 1.72 -12.76
CA PHE A 43 1.04 1.94 -13.24
C PHE A 43 0.20 2.81 -12.29
N TYR A 44 0.38 2.62 -10.98
CA TYR A 44 -0.39 3.32 -9.95
C TYR A 44 0.19 4.70 -9.60
N PHE A 45 1.44 4.97 -9.99
CA PHE A 45 2.07 6.29 -9.85
C PHE A 45 1.73 7.29 -10.96
N GLN A 46 0.96 6.87 -11.96
CA GLN A 46 0.53 7.77 -13.04
C GLN A 46 -0.24 8.97 -12.47
N GLU A 47 0.08 10.16 -12.96
CA GLU A 47 -0.45 11.44 -12.42
C GLU A 47 -1.98 11.49 -12.39
N ARG A 48 -2.63 10.91 -13.41
CA ARG A 48 -4.10 10.79 -13.51
C ARG A 48 -4.75 10.05 -12.32
N PHE A 49 -3.99 9.22 -11.61
CA PHE A 49 -4.48 8.47 -10.46
C PHE A 49 -4.12 9.13 -9.12
N ARG A 50 -3.20 10.11 -9.09
CA ARG A 50 -2.63 10.67 -7.85
C ARG A 50 -3.70 11.09 -6.84
N ASN A 51 -4.66 11.92 -7.27
CA ASN A 51 -5.67 12.47 -6.37
C ASN A 51 -6.60 11.37 -5.82
N LYS A 52 -7.05 10.44 -6.67
CA LYS A 52 -7.92 9.34 -6.26
C LYS A 52 -7.19 8.33 -5.37
N MET A 53 -5.96 7.97 -5.72
CA MET A 53 -5.13 7.05 -4.94
C MET A 53 -4.87 7.62 -3.55
N ASN A 54 -4.51 8.90 -3.44
CA ASN A 54 -4.31 9.55 -2.14
C ASN A 54 -5.58 9.53 -1.27
N ALA A 55 -6.76 9.75 -1.87
CA ALA A 55 -8.02 9.64 -1.15
C ALA A 55 -8.27 8.22 -0.64
N TYR A 56 -8.07 7.21 -1.50
CA TYR A 56 -8.22 5.80 -1.12
C TYR A 56 -7.25 5.38 -0.02
N LEU A 57 -5.98 5.77 -0.09
CA LEU A 57 -4.99 5.44 0.92
C LEU A 57 -5.32 6.10 2.27
N LYS A 58 -5.83 7.34 2.26
CA LYS A 58 -6.26 8.03 3.48
C LYS A 58 -7.45 7.33 4.15
N ASP A 59 -8.39 6.84 3.38
CA ASP A 59 -9.54 6.11 3.94
C ASP A 59 -9.17 4.70 4.39
N TYR A 60 -8.27 4.03 3.65
CA TYR A 60 -7.68 2.76 4.05
C TYR A 60 -6.92 2.88 5.37
N GLU A 61 -6.08 3.91 5.52
CA GLU A 61 -5.34 4.18 6.74
C GLU A 61 -6.28 4.34 7.96
N LYS A 62 -7.37 5.12 7.81
CA LYS A 62 -8.38 5.27 8.88
C LYS A 62 -9.04 3.93 9.21
N ALA A 63 -9.37 3.12 8.21
CA ALA A 63 -9.98 1.80 8.42
C ALA A 63 -9.02 0.85 9.14
N ARG A 64 -7.75 0.82 8.73
CA ARG A 64 -6.69 0.03 9.35
C ARG A 64 -6.48 0.43 10.81
N ALA A 65 -6.40 1.73 11.09
CA ALA A 65 -6.29 2.23 12.47
C ALA A 65 -7.48 1.74 13.31
N ARG A 66 -8.72 1.91 12.81
CA ARG A 66 -9.92 1.40 13.51
C ARG A 66 -9.87 -0.10 13.78
N ASN A 67 -9.38 -0.90 12.84
CA ASN A 67 -9.27 -2.35 13.03
C ASN A 67 -8.19 -2.71 14.06
N GLN A 68 -7.07 -1.98 14.11
CA GLN A 68 -6.03 -2.17 15.13
C GLN A 68 -6.55 -1.87 16.54
N PHE A 69 -7.49 -0.94 16.71
CA PHE A 69 -8.12 -0.64 18.02
C PHE A 69 -9.23 -1.61 18.43
N ARG A 70 -9.63 -2.57 17.58
CA ARG A 70 -10.64 -3.59 17.91
C ARG A 70 -10.04 -4.92 18.37
N VAL A 71 -8.72 -5.07 18.28
CA VAL A 71 -7.98 -6.28 18.71
C VAL A 71 -7.19 -6.03 20.01
N GLY A 72 -7.54 -4.98 20.76
CA GLY A 72 -6.97 -4.63 22.06
C GLY A 72 -7.94 -4.93 23.20
#